data_AF-A0A949Y350-F1
#
_entry.id   AF-A0A949Y350-F1
#
_cell.length_a   1.000
_cell.length_b   1.000
_cell.length_c   1.000
_cell.angle_alpha   90.00
_cell.angle_beta   90.00
_cell.angle_gamma   90.00
#
_symmetry.space_group_name_H-M   'P 1'
#
loop_
_entity.id
_entity.type
_entity.pdbx_description
1 polymer ?
#
loop_
_entity_poly.entity_id
_entity_poly.type
_entity_poly.pdbx_seq_one_letter_code
_entity_poly.pdbx_strand_id
1 'polypeptide(L)'
;LVGAALGLSAIVAASVVVAWPRRREVVERGRARRIPSLLVAALVLVASRQVEVPGVEPVGYWPRWMMVAGLIAFDLALVRAMPRPAAAGWLRRAGLWLAATSGWAGLVAAGLWLTWYHRPLERFKAVVPGKIYISAMPTARGLEIAHRRHHFKTIINLFPEDTPDRSPRLPDEQRFAREHGIRFLCNTSGEAHADAFLDQTLALARDPDAWPILIHCHACQDRTPAWVGIYRFVVEGRPLVQVMQEIERHRGYRPKASVTLLYNRVLEPRAPRRYASDPTAALLRRCAAGTHDPFDDVKPAPAGAGANPAPPARVSRPPETSDRGPSLTLGRRSLEYHQTLADPSLHESAPPP
;
A
#
# COMPACT_ATOMS: atom_id res chain seq x y z
N LEU A 1 -8.72 24.83 2.27
CA LEU A 1 -8.88 24.03 3.51
C LEU A 1 -8.78 24.90 4.77
N VAL A 2 -7.69 25.65 4.96
CA VAL A 2 -7.52 26.55 6.14
C VAL A 2 -8.68 27.55 6.29
N GLY A 3 -9.06 28.27 5.24
CA GLY A 3 -10.18 29.21 5.30
C GLY A 3 -11.54 28.56 5.64
N ALA A 4 -11.79 27.35 5.15
CA ALA A 4 -13.01 26.60 5.48
C ALA A 4 -13.00 26.13 6.95
N ALA A 5 -11.86 25.67 7.46
CA ALA A 5 -11.69 25.32 8.86
C ALA A 5 -11.90 26.53 9.77
N LEU A 6 -11.29 27.67 9.43
CA LEU A 6 -11.48 28.93 10.17
C LEU A 6 -12.94 29.40 10.16
N GLY A 7 -13.62 29.30 9.01
CA GLY A 7 -15.05 29.62 8.90
C GLY A 7 -15.92 28.72 9.78
N LEU A 8 -15.66 27.40 9.77
CA LEU A 8 -16.39 26.45 10.62
C LEU A 8 -16.13 26.73 12.11
N SER A 9 -14.88 26.98 12.49
CA SER A 9 -14.49 27.34 13.86
C SER A 9 -15.15 28.63 14.32
N ALA A 10 -15.25 29.64 13.45
CA ALA A 10 -15.94 30.90 13.76
C ALA A 10 -17.45 30.68 13.97
N ILE A 11 -18.10 29.86 13.15
CA ILE A 11 -19.52 29.50 13.32
C ILE A 11 -19.75 28.78 14.65
N VAL A 12 -18.88 27.81 14.99
CA VAL A 12 -18.96 27.08 16.27
C VAL A 12 -18.73 28.04 17.44
N ALA A 13 -17.70 28.87 17.39
CA ALA A 13 -17.40 29.84 18.44
C ALA A 13 -18.55 30.83 18.64
N ALA A 14 -19.09 31.40 17.55
CA ALA A 14 -20.25 32.28 17.60
C ALA A 14 -21.48 31.56 18.20
N SER A 15 -21.73 30.31 17.80
CA SER A 15 -22.82 29.50 18.36
C SER A 15 -22.66 29.26 19.86
N VAL A 16 -21.44 29.00 20.33
CA VAL A 16 -21.12 28.84 21.74
C VAL A 16 -21.33 30.15 22.50
N VAL A 17 -20.83 31.27 21.98
CA VAL A 17 -20.99 32.61 22.58
C VAL A 17 -22.47 32.97 22.72
N VAL A 18 -23.27 32.76 21.67
CA VAL A 18 -24.72 33.01 21.69
C VAL A 18 -25.44 32.10 22.69
N ALA A 19 -25.02 30.84 22.83
CA ALA A 19 -25.61 29.89 23.77
C ALA A 19 -25.12 30.08 25.23
N TRP A 20 -24.01 30.79 25.45
CA TRP A 20 -23.33 30.90 26.75
C TRP A 20 -24.21 31.39 27.92
N PRO A 21 -25.10 32.38 27.75
CA PRO A 21 -26.00 32.82 28.82
C PRO A 21 -26.95 31.70 29.28
N ARG A 22 -27.33 30.79 28.37
CA ARG A 22 -28.26 29.67 28.63
C ARG A 22 -27.54 28.34 28.87
N ARG A 23 -26.23 28.36 29.15
CA ARG A 23 -25.41 27.14 29.25
C ARG A 23 -25.95 26.11 30.24
N ARG A 24 -26.49 26.53 31.40
CA ARG A 24 -27.06 25.61 32.40
C ARG A 24 -28.26 24.85 31.84
N GLU A 25 -29.20 25.58 31.24
CA GLU A 25 -30.39 25.01 30.62
C GLU A 25 -30.03 24.07 29.45
N VAL A 26 -29.05 24.46 28.62
CA VAL A 26 -28.54 23.63 27.52
C VAL A 26 -27.90 22.34 28.05
N VAL A 27 -27.11 22.42 29.12
CA VAL A 27 -26.48 21.25 29.77
C VAL A 27 -27.53 20.33 30.39
N GLU A 28 -28.51 20.87 31.10
CA GLU A 28 -29.60 20.09 31.71
C GLU A 28 -30.46 19.39 30.64
N ARG A 29 -30.86 20.10 29.58
CA ARG A 29 -31.54 19.50 28.43
C ARG A 29 -30.69 18.42 27.76
N GLY A 30 -29.38 18.65 27.64
CA GLY A 30 -28.44 17.68 27.09
C GLY A 30 -28.33 16.41 27.93
N ARG A 31 -28.25 16.54 29.26
CA ARG A 31 -28.24 15.41 30.21
C ARG A 31 -29.53 14.61 30.12
N ALA A 32 -30.69 15.26 30.11
CA ALA A 32 -31.99 14.60 29.96
C ALA A 32 -32.08 13.78 28.66
N ARG A 33 -31.43 14.24 27.58
CA ARG A 33 -31.38 13.55 26.28
C ARG A 33 -30.22 12.57 26.12
N ARG A 34 -29.42 12.32 27.17
CA ARG A 34 -28.22 11.47 27.14
C ARG A 34 -27.21 11.89 26.05
N ILE A 35 -27.09 13.19 25.78
CA ILE A 35 -26.11 13.73 24.82
C ILE A 35 -24.68 13.59 25.36
N PRO A 36 -24.37 13.94 26.63
CA PRO A 36 -23.01 13.81 27.16
C PRO A 36 -22.46 12.39 27.08
N SER A 37 -23.27 11.37 27.35
CA SER A 37 -22.84 9.97 27.25
C SER A 37 -22.48 9.56 25.82
N LEU A 38 -23.19 10.07 24.81
CA LEU A 38 -22.85 9.82 23.40
C LEU A 38 -21.56 10.53 23.00
N LEU A 39 -21.34 11.77 23.47
CA LEU A 39 -20.10 12.50 23.22
C LEU A 39 -18.89 11.85 23.91
N VAL A 40 -19.05 11.36 25.14
CA VAL A 40 -18.00 10.60 25.84
C VAL A 40 -17.72 9.29 25.09
N ALA A 41 -18.74 8.55 24.69
CA ALA A 41 -18.57 7.34 23.89
C ALA A 41 -17.85 7.64 22.57
N ALA A 42 -18.25 8.70 21.85
CA ALA A 42 -17.60 9.15 20.63
C ALA A 42 -16.11 9.46 20.86
N LEU A 43 -15.79 10.25 21.90
CA LEU A 43 -14.41 10.60 22.24
C LEU A 43 -13.57 9.36 22.56
N VAL A 44 -14.09 8.45 23.38
CA VAL A 44 -13.38 7.21 23.76
C VAL A 44 -13.14 6.34 22.53
N LEU A 45 -14.14 6.16 21.67
CA LEU A 45 -14.02 5.36 20.42
C LEU A 45 -13.07 6.00 19.41
N VAL A 46 -13.05 7.33 19.30
CA VAL A 46 -12.11 8.03 18.43
C VAL A 46 -10.68 7.99 19.00
N ALA A 47 -10.52 8.12 20.32
CA ALA A 47 -9.23 8.04 20.98
C ALA A 47 -8.65 6.62 20.94
N SER A 48 -9.50 5.59 21.10
CA SER A 48 -9.06 4.19 21.03
C SER A 48 -8.51 3.80 19.65
N ARG A 49 -8.88 4.54 18.58
CA ARG A 49 -8.22 4.40 17.26
C ARG A 49 -6.70 4.62 17.34
N GLN A 50 -6.22 5.46 18.25
CA GLN A 50 -4.79 5.77 18.37
C GLN A 50 -4.00 4.63 19.04
N VAL A 51 -4.70 3.64 19.62
CA VAL A 51 -4.08 2.50 20.28
C VAL A 51 -4.14 1.31 19.31
N GLU A 52 -2.98 0.93 18.79
CA GLU A 52 -2.84 -0.36 18.10
C GLU A 52 -2.68 -1.46 19.15
N VAL A 53 -3.54 -2.48 19.11
CA VAL A 53 -3.39 -3.68 19.95
C VAL A 53 -2.44 -4.63 19.21
N PRO A 54 -1.22 -4.88 19.73
CA PRO A 54 -0.29 -5.80 19.10
C PRO A 54 -0.89 -7.22 19.03
N GLY A 55 -0.71 -7.91 17.90
CA GLY A 55 -1.06 -9.33 17.77
C GLY A 55 -2.50 -9.67 17.33
N VAL A 56 -3.38 -8.68 17.09
CA VAL A 56 -4.72 -8.93 16.53
C VAL A 56 -4.72 -8.63 15.02
N GLU A 57 -4.69 -9.68 14.20
CA GLU A 57 -4.83 -9.55 12.75
C GLU A 57 -6.31 -9.49 12.31
N PRO A 58 -6.68 -8.66 11.31
CA PRO A 58 -5.81 -7.78 10.54
C PRO A 58 -5.42 -6.52 11.33
N VAL A 59 -4.11 -6.21 11.34
CA VAL A 59 -3.57 -4.99 11.96
C VAL A 59 -4.30 -3.77 11.39
N GLY A 60 -4.90 -2.97 12.27
CA GLY A 60 -5.64 -1.76 11.90
C GLY A 60 -7.10 -1.96 11.46
N TYR A 61 -7.66 -3.18 11.50
CA TYR A 61 -9.08 -3.40 11.19
C TYR A 61 -10.02 -2.86 12.28
N TRP A 62 -9.77 -3.20 13.55
CA TRP A 62 -10.58 -2.73 14.69
C TRP A 62 -10.51 -1.21 14.92
N PRO A 63 -9.34 -0.54 14.84
CA PRO A 63 -9.25 0.92 14.92
C PRO A 63 -10.12 1.67 13.90
N ARG A 64 -10.33 1.09 12.70
CA ARG A 64 -11.20 1.70 11.68
C ARG A 64 -12.67 1.65 12.11
N TRP A 65 -13.14 0.53 12.63
CA TRP A 65 -14.51 0.41 13.11
C TRP A 65 -14.76 1.24 14.36
N MET A 66 -13.78 1.39 15.25
CA MET A 66 -13.87 2.31 16.39
C MET A 66 -14.02 3.76 15.93
N MET A 67 -13.28 4.19 14.91
CA MET A 67 -13.47 5.52 14.32
C MET A 67 -14.88 5.69 13.72
N VAL A 68 -15.36 4.71 12.95
CA VAL A 68 -16.72 4.76 12.38
C VAL A 68 -17.79 4.80 13.48
N ALA A 69 -17.70 3.94 14.50
CA ALA A 69 -18.62 3.92 15.62
C ALA A 69 -18.57 5.22 16.43
N GLY A 70 -17.38 5.80 16.60
CA GLY A 70 -17.19 7.09 17.25
C GLY A 70 -17.85 8.24 16.49
N LEU A 71 -17.72 8.27 15.16
CA LEU A 71 -18.41 9.24 14.30
C LEU A 71 -19.93 9.05 14.37
N ILE A 72 -20.43 7.82 14.32
CA ILE A 72 -21.87 7.53 14.47
C ILE A 72 -22.40 8.01 15.83
N ALA A 73 -21.66 7.75 16.92
CA ALA A 73 -22.05 8.20 18.25
C ALA A 73 -22.09 9.74 18.34
N PHE A 74 -21.14 10.42 17.70
CA PHE A 74 -21.13 11.88 17.59
C PHE A 74 -22.33 12.40 16.78
N ASP A 75 -22.62 11.81 15.62
CA ASP A 75 -23.76 12.19 14.78
C ASP A 75 -25.09 11.98 15.51
N LEU A 76 -25.24 10.87 16.24
CA LEU A 76 -26.41 10.64 17.10
C LEU A 76 -26.54 11.70 18.20
N ALA A 77 -25.42 12.16 18.76
CA ALA A 77 -25.40 13.24 19.73
C ALA A 77 -25.90 14.56 19.09
N LEU A 78 -25.45 14.87 17.87
CA LEU A 78 -25.89 16.03 17.10
C LEU A 78 -27.40 15.95 16.78
N VAL A 79 -27.87 14.80 16.31
CA VAL A 79 -29.29 14.57 16.00
C VAL A 79 -30.16 14.75 17.25
N ARG A 80 -29.70 14.31 18.42
CA ARG A 80 -30.42 14.53 19.69
C ARG A 80 -30.33 15.98 20.19
N ALA A 81 -29.26 16.70 19.84
CA ALA A 81 -29.09 18.11 20.16
C ALA A 81 -29.99 19.01 19.32
N MET A 82 -30.37 18.58 18.10
CA MET A 82 -31.25 19.37 17.25
C MET A 82 -32.56 19.71 17.97
N PRO A 83 -32.99 20.99 17.93
CA PRO A 83 -34.30 21.37 18.45
C PRO A 83 -35.36 20.59 17.67
N ARG A 84 -36.25 19.89 18.39
CA ARG A 84 -37.44 19.32 17.77
C ARG A 84 -38.29 20.51 17.34
N PRO A 85 -38.51 20.75 16.04
CA PRO A 85 -39.28 21.91 15.63
C PRO A 85 -40.69 21.73 16.18
N ALA A 86 -41.11 22.64 17.07
CA ALA A 86 -42.49 22.71 17.50
C ALA A 86 -43.34 23.04 16.26
N ALA A 87 -44.26 22.15 15.90
CA ALA A 87 -45.25 22.34 14.84
C ALA A 87 -44.73 22.61 13.40
N ALA A 88 -43.57 22.07 13.00
CA ALA A 88 -43.22 22.05 11.57
C ALA A 88 -44.01 20.95 10.83
N GLY A 89 -44.76 21.34 9.79
CA GLY A 89 -45.44 20.40 8.88
C GLY A 89 -44.47 19.34 8.33
N TRP A 90 -44.99 18.15 8.01
CA TRP A 90 -44.19 17.00 7.59
C TRP A 90 -43.25 17.32 6.41
N LEU A 91 -43.68 18.17 5.48
CA LEU A 91 -42.88 18.65 4.34
C LEU A 91 -41.60 19.39 4.76
N ARG A 92 -41.69 20.28 5.76
CA ARG A 92 -40.51 21.03 6.24
C ARG A 92 -39.53 20.12 6.97
N ARG A 93 -40.03 19.10 7.69
CA ARG A 93 -39.19 18.06 8.31
C ARG A 93 -38.51 17.21 7.25
N ALA A 94 -39.25 16.76 6.23
CA ALA A 94 -38.69 16.01 5.11
C ALA A 94 -37.62 16.82 4.36
N GLY A 95 -37.86 18.12 4.11
CA GLY A 95 -36.89 19.01 3.49
C GLY A 95 -35.60 19.19 4.31
N LEU A 96 -35.69 19.35 5.62
CA LEU A 96 -34.52 19.42 6.51
C LEU A 96 -33.74 18.10 6.54
N TRP A 97 -34.43 16.95 6.59
CA TRP A 97 -33.79 15.64 6.53
C TRP A 97 -33.09 15.40 5.19
N LEU A 98 -33.74 15.78 4.08
CA LEU A 98 -33.14 15.70 2.76
C LEU A 98 -31.89 16.58 2.68
N ALA A 99 -31.98 17.85 3.12
CA ALA A 99 -30.84 18.76 3.12
C ALA A 99 -29.66 18.25 3.98
N ALA A 100 -29.93 17.73 5.17
CA ALA A 100 -28.90 17.15 6.04
C ALA A 100 -28.26 15.91 5.43
N THR A 101 -29.08 15.01 4.86
CA THR A 101 -28.60 13.77 4.21
C THR A 101 -27.79 14.08 2.96
N SER A 102 -28.24 15.02 2.13
CA SER A 102 -27.51 15.49 0.95
C SER A 102 -26.20 16.19 1.33
N GLY A 103 -26.20 17.02 2.39
CA GLY A 103 -25.00 17.64 2.92
C GLY A 103 -23.97 16.59 3.40
N TRP A 104 -24.43 15.58 4.13
CA TRP A 104 -23.59 14.46 4.57
C TRP A 104 -23.04 13.65 3.40
N ALA A 105 -23.89 13.25 2.45
CA ALA A 105 -23.48 12.53 1.25
C ALA A 105 -22.45 13.32 0.43
N GLY A 106 -22.63 14.65 0.34
CA GLY A 106 -21.66 15.55 -0.29
C GLY A 106 -20.31 15.57 0.43
N LEU A 107 -20.29 15.61 1.77
CA LEU A 107 -19.06 15.54 2.56
C LEU A 107 -18.35 14.18 2.40
N VAL A 108 -19.10 13.07 2.39
CA VAL A 108 -18.54 11.74 2.16
C VAL A 108 -17.95 11.64 0.75
N ALA A 109 -18.69 12.07 -0.27
CA ALA A 109 -18.22 12.09 -1.65
C ALA A 109 -16.98 12.97 -1.81
N ALA A 110 -16.94 14.15 -1.19
CA ALA A 110 -15.78 15.04 -1.17
C ALA A 110 -14.58 14.40 -0.46
N GLY A 111 -14.79 13.72 0.67
CA GLY A 111 -13.75 13.00 1.40
C GLY A 111 -13.16 11.84 0.61
N LEU A 112 -14.02 11.04 -0.04
CA LEU A 112 -13.59 9.98 -0.97
C LEU A 112 -12.81 10.58 -2.14
N TRP A 113 -13.36 11.60 -2.80
CA TRP A 113 -12.70 12.29 -3.91
C TRP A 113 -11.33 12.84 -3.51
N LEU A 114 -11.22 13.50 -2.36
CA LEU A 114 -9.97 14.05 -1.86
C LEU A 114 -8.94 12.94 -1.56
N THR A 115 -9.40 11.84 -0.98
CA THR A 115 -8.54 10.67 -0.69
C THR A 115 -7.97 10.06 -1.96
N TRP A 116 -8.81 9.83 -2.97
CA TRP A 116 -8.39 9.30 -4.27
C TRP A 116 -7.55 10.32 -5.07
N TYR A 117 -7.88 11.60 -4.97
CA TYR A 117 -7.07 12.66 -5.57
C TYR A 117 -5.64 12.64 -5.00
N HIS A 118 -5.47 12.48 -3.68
CA HIS A 118 -4.14 12.37 -3.07
C HIS A 118 -3.46 11.00 -3.25
N ARG A 119 -4.21 9.96 -3.65
CA ARG A 119 -3.68 8.62 -3.94
C ARG A 119 -4.02 8.21 -5.38
N PRO A 120 -3.38 8.85 -6.38
CA PRO A 120 -3.74 8.66 -7.78
C PRO A 120 -3.45 7.24 -8.27
N LEU A 121 -2.50 6.56 -7.64
CA LEU A 121 -2.15 5.18 -7.91
C LEU A 121 -2.26 4.36 -6.61
N GLU A 122 -2.72 3.12 -6.74
CA GLU A 122 -2.77 2.21 -5.60
C GLU A 122 -1.35 1.90 -5.11
N ARG A 123 -1.16 1.88 -3.78
CA ARG A 123 0.15 1.65 -3.12
C ARG A 123 1.27 2.56 -3.65
N PHE A 124 0.91 3.75 -4.11
CA PHE A 124 1.87 4.75 -4.54
C PHE A 124 2.77 5.22 -3.40
N LYS A 125 4.08 5.11 -3.57
CA LYS A 125 5.06 5.52 -2.56
C LYS A 125 6.36 5.99 -3.24
N ALA A 126 6.97 7.04 -2.70
CA ALA A 126 8.35 7.38 -3.02
C ALA A 126 9.30 6.42 -2.29
N VAL A 127 10.13 5.70 -3.03
CA VAL A 127 11.25 4.91 -2.49
C VAL A 127 12.42 5.85 -2.23
N VAL A 128 12.75 6.66 -3.24
CA VAL A 128 13.71 7.77 -3.14
C VAL A 128 13.02 9.01 -3.69
N PRO A 129 12.66 10.00 -2.84
CA PRO A 129 11.94 11.19 -3.29
C PRO A 129 12.63 11.88 -4.47
N GLY A 130 11.86 12.20 -5.51
CA GLY A 130 12.36 12.81 -6.74
C GLY A 130 13.12 11.88 -7.69
N LYS A 131 13.32 10.59 -7.34
CA LYS A 131 14.09 9.64 -8.16
C LYS A 131 13.31 8.37 -8.48
N ILE A 132 12.81 7.67 -7.46
CA ILE A 132 12.20 6.34 -7.62
C ILE A 132 10.89 6.31 -6.85
N TYR A 133 9.84 5.96 -7.59
CA TYR A 133 8.48 5.78 -7.09
C TYR A 133 8.01 4.38 -7.41
N ILE A 134 7.16 3.82 -6.55
CA ILE A 134 6.53 2.53 -6.75
C ILE A 134 5.01 2.64 -6.72
N SER A 135 4.32 1.77 -7.45
CA SER A 135 2.86 1.63 -7.37
C SER A 135 2.39 0.23 -7.76
N ALA A 136 1.12 -0.05 -7.51
CA ALA A 136 0.40 -1.10 -8.22
C ALA A 136 0.12 -0.66 -9.66
N MET A 137 -0.46 -1.56 -10.45
CA MET A 137 -0.72 -1.36 -11.87
C MET A 137 -1.52 -0.07 -12.10
N PRO A 138 -0.99 0.88 -12.89
CA PRO A 138 -1.61 2.17 -13.03
C PRO A 138 -2.94 2.09 -13.80
N THR A 139 -3.82 3.05 -13.51
CA THR A 139 -4.95 3.40 -14.39
C THR A 139 -4.54 4.59 -15.23
N ALA A 140 -5.12 4.78 -16.42
CA ALA A 140 -4.81 5.93 -17.27
C ALA A 140 -4.96 7.27 -16.52
N ARG A 141 -6.10 7.47 -15.84
CA ARG A 141 -6.36 8.66 -15.02
C ARG A 141 -5.39 8.80 -13.86
N GLY A 142 -5.06 7.70 -13.18
CA GLY A 142 -4.11 7.71 -12.07
C GLY A 142 -2.70 8.08 -12.52
N LEU A 143 -2.28 7.54 -13.66
CA LEU A 143 -0.98 7.82 -14.26
C LEU A 143 -0.87 9.29 -14.69
N GLU A 144 -1.93 9.85 -15.28
CA GLU A 144 -1.98 11.27 -15.64
C GLU A 144 -1.85 12.18 -14.40
N ILE A 145 -2.61 11.91 -13.34
CA ILE A 145 -2.52 12.69 -12.09
C ILE A 145 -1.13 12.57 -11.46
N ALA A 146 -0.56 11.35 -11.43
CA ALA A 146 0.75 11.12 -10.84
C ALA A 146 1.88 11.77 -11.67
N HIS A 147 1.82 11.67 -13.00
CA HIS A 147 2.77 12.29 -13.91
C HIS A 147 2.72 13.81 -13.84
N ARG A 148 1.55 14.44 -13.75
CA ARG A 148 1.45 15.90 -13.54
C ARG A 148 2.14 16.39 -12.26
N ARG A 149 2.32 15.53 -11.25
CA ARG A 149 2.93 15.87 -9.96
C ARG A 149 4.41 15.56 -9.89
N HIS A 150 4.83 14.49 -10.55
CA HIS A 150 6.16 13.92 -10.40
C HIS A 150 6.98 13.92 -11.69
N HIS A 151 6.36 14.23 -12.84
CA HIS A 151 7.03 14.36 -14.14
C HIS A 151 7.92 13.16 -14.49
N PHE A 152 7.36 11.95 -14.37
CA PHE A 152 8.10 10.71 -14.63
C PHE A 152 8.76 10.72 -16.02
N LYS A 153 10.05 10.39 -16.07
CA LYS A 153 10.81 10.20 -17.32
C LYS A 153 10.86 8.74 -17.75
N THR A 154 10.71 7.82 -16.79
CA THR A 154 10.74 6.38 -17.05
C THR A 154 9.63 5.66 -16.31
N ILE A 155 9.01 4.67 -16.96
CA ILE A 155 8.11 3.70 -16.36
C ILE A 155 8.69 2.30 -16.56
N ILE A 156 8.75 1.51 -15.47
CA ILE A 156 9.24 0.14 -15.45
C ILE A 156 8.10 -0.78 -14.99
N ASN A 157 7.60 -1.60 -15.91
CA ASN A 157 6.63 -2.65 -15.62
C ASN A 157 7.34 -3.98 -15.34
N LEU A 158 7.30 -4.43 -14.09
CA LEU A 158 7.90 -5.70 -13.66
C LEU A 158 6.99 -6.91 -13.94
N PHE A 159 5.74 -6.71 -14.37
CA PHE A 159 4.83 -7.79 -14.71
C PHE A 159 5.21 -8.40 -16.07
N PRO A 160 5.27 -9.74 -16.22
CA PRO A 160 5.52 -10.38 -17.50
C PRO A 160 4.23 -10.29 -18.34
N GLU A 161 4.21 -9.33 -19.25
CA GLU A 161 3.03 -8.99 -20.06
C GLU A 161 2.83 -9.90 -21.29
N ASP A 162 3.73 -10.85 -21.50
CA ASP A 162 3.66 -11.90 -22.52
C ASP A 162 2.97 -13.18 -22.01
N THR A 163 2.46 -13.15 -20.78
CA THR A 163 1.67 -14.24 -20.19
C THR A 163 0.17 -14.08 -20.47
N PRO A 164 -0.64 -15.16 -20.38
CA PRO A 164 -2.10 -15.06 -20.49
C PRO A 164 -2.72 -14.10 -19.47
N ASP A 165 -2.04 -13.88 -18.34
CA ASP A 165 -2.47 -12.99 -17.25
C ASP A 165 -2.05 -11.52 -17.48
N ARG A 166 -1.70 -11.15 -18.72
CA ARG A 166 -1.32 -9.79 -19.09
C ARG A 166 -2.35 -8.76 -18.66
N SER A 167 -1.86 -7.57 -18.36
CA SER A 167 -2.68 -6.42 -18.01
C SER A 167 -3.59 -6.02 -19.17
N PRO A 168 -4.91 -5.89 -18.94
CA PRO A 168 -5.78 -5.24 -19.92
C PRO A 168 -5.48 -3.74 -20.08
N ARG A 169 -4.70 -3.15 -19.16
CA ARG A 169 -4.35 -1.72 -19.14
C ARG A 169 -3.02 -1.40 -19.82
N LEU A 170 -2.24 -2.41 -20.21
CA LEU A 170 -0.94 -2.22 -20.85
C LEU A 170 -1.00 -1.32 -22.10
N PRO A 171 -2.00 -1.45 -23.01
CA PRO A 171 -2.06 -0.59 -24.20
C PRO A 171 -2.21 0.89 -23.85
N ASP A 172 -2.99 1.20 -22.81
CA ASP A 172 -3.20 2.58 -22.34
C ASP A 172 -1.94 3.16 -21.72
N GLU A 173 -1.23 2.34 -20.94
CA GLU A 173 0.03 2.73 -20.31
C GLU A 173 1.14 3.00 -21.35
N GLN A 174 1.29 2.11 -22.34
CA GLN A 174 2.23 2.29 -23.43
C GLN A 174 1.89 3.52 -24.29
N ARG A 175 0.59 3.75 -24.54
CA ARG A 175 0.13 4.95 -25.26
C ARG A 175 0.49 6.21 -24.47
N PHE A 176 0.16 6.24 -23.18
CA PHE A 176 0.50 7.36 -22.30
C PHE A 176 2.00 7.66 -22.30
N ALA A 177 2.83 6.61 -22.21
CA ALA A 177 4.28 6.78 -22.23
C ALA A 177 4.78 7.39 -23.55
N ARG A 178 4.26 6.94 -24.70
CA ARG A 178 4.60 7.53 -26.00
C ARG A 178 4.18 8.98 -26.12
N GLU A 179 2.96 9.31 -25.72
CA GLU A 179 2.40 10.68 -25.81
C GLU A 179 3.19 11.69 -24.95
N HIS A 180 3.77 11.24 -23.85
CA HIS A 180 4.51 12.10 -22.91
C HIS A 180 6.05 11.97 -23.05
N GLY A 181 6.54 11.25 -24.05
CA GLY A 181 7.98 11.04 -24.25
C GLY A 181 8.67 10.27 -23.10
N ILE A 182 7.92 9.42 -22.40
CA ILE A 182 8.40 8.64 -21.26
C ILE A 182 9.02 7.34 -21.77
N ARG A 183 10.21 7.01 -21.28
CA ARG A 183 10.86 5.72 -21.53
C ARG A 183 10.03 4.61 -20.86
N PHE A 184 9.54 3.66 -21.65
CA PHE A 184 8.77 2.53 -21.14
C PHE A 184 9.58 1.23 -21.24
N LEU A 185 9.77 0.55 -20.11
CA LEU A 185 10.48 -0.71 -20.03
C LEU A 185 9.56 -1.78 -19.44
N CYS A 186 9.40 -2.90 -20.15
CA CYS A 186 8.48 -3.97 -19.79
C CYS A 186 9.22 -5.30 -19.65
N ASN A 187 8.94 -6.01 -18.57
CA ASN A 187 9.46 -7.35 -18.36
C ASN A 187 8.81 -8.33 -19.34
N THR A 188 9.61 -9.22 -19.94
CA THR A 188 9.15 -10.33 -20.77
C THR A 188 9.53 -11.65 -20.09
N SER A 189 8.75 -12.69 -20.26
CA SER A 189 9.05 -14.01 -19.68
C SER A 189 10.31 -14.61 -20.29
N GLY A 190 11.11 -15.29 -19.46
CA GLY A 190 12.38 -15.93 -19.84
C GLY A 190 13.52 -15.62 -18.87
N GLU A 191 14.32 -16.62 -18.52
CA GLU A 191 15.36 -16.53 -17.48
C GLU A 191 16.53 -15.61 -17.86
N ALA A 192 17.16 -15.84 -19.02
CA ALA A 192 18.23 -14.98 -19.52
C ALA A 192 17.77 -13.52 -19.70
N HIS A 193 16.46 -13.33 -19.95
CA HIS A 193 15.85 -12.01 -20.01
C HIS A 193 15.63 -11.41 -18.62
N ALA A 194 15.32 -12.22 -17.60
CA ALA A 194 15.03 -11.73 -16.26
C ALA A 194 16.25 -11.12 -15.56
N ASP A 195 17.42 -11.76 -15.64
CA ASP A 195 18.65 -11.20 -15.05
C ASP A 195 19.12 -9.95 -15.79
N ALA A 196 19.13 -9.98 -17.13
CA ALA A 196 19.48 -8.82 -17.95
C ALA A 196 18.50 -7.65 -17.72
N PHE A 197 17.20 -7.94 -17.59
CA PHE A 197 16.18 -6.94 -17.28
C PHE A 197 16.37 -6.36 -15.88
N LEU A 198 16.66 -7.19 -14.88
CA LEU A 198 16.98 -6.71 -13.53
C LEU A 198 18.20 -5.80 -13.56
N ASP A 199 19.27 -6.18 -14.27
CA ASP A 199 20.48 -5.36 -14.39
C ASP A 199 20.20 -4.03 -15.11
N GLN A 200 19.42 -4.07 -16.20
CA GLN A 200 19.00 -2.87 -16.92
C GLN A 200 18.18 -1.92 -16.03
N THR A 201 17.22 -2.44 -15.26
CA THR A 201 16.39 -1.62 -14.38
C THR A 201 17.20 -1.03 -13.22
N LEU A 202 18.17 -1.78 -12.67
CA LEU A 202 19.09 -1.26 -11.65
C LEU A 202 20.06 -0.20 -12.21
N ALA A 203 20.49 -0.35 -13.47
CA ALA A 203 21.27 0.67 -14.17
C ALA A 203 20.48 1.97 -14.35
N LEU A 204 19.22 1.88 -14.81
CA LEU A 204 18.31 3.03 -14.88
C LEU A 204 18.09 3.68 -13.51
N ALA A 205 17.99 2.88 -12.45
CA ALA A 205 17.85 3.40 -11.09
C ALA A 205 19.08 4.21 -10.60
N ARG A 206 20.23 4.09 -11.27
CA ARG A 206 21.45 4.88 -11.03
C ARG A 206 21.62 6.05 -12.01
N ASP A 207 20.82 6.11 -13.07
CA ASP A 207 20.89 7.09 -14.15
C ASP A 207 20.03 8.34 -13.85
N PRO A 208 20.63 9.52 -13.61
CA PRO A 208 19.88 10.76 -13.37
C PRO A 208 18.98 11.19 -14.53
N ASP A 209 19.33 10.82 -15.77
CA ASP A 209 18.53 11.15 -16.95
C ASP A 209 17.26 10.30 -17.03
N ALA A 210 17.25 9.14 -16.36
CA ALA A 210 16.08 8.29 -16.23
C ALA A 210 15.11 8.75 -15.12
N TRP A 211 15.53 9.63 -14.21
CA TRP A 211 14.72 10.07 -13.06
C TRP A 211 13.79 11.24 -13.38
N PRO A 212 12.54 11.23 -12.88
CA PRO A 212 11.97 10.26 -11.93
C PRO A 212 11.41 8.98 -12.59
N ILE A 213 11.59 7.83 -11.93
CA ILE A 213 11.15 6.51 -12.39
C ILE A 213 9.91 6.06 -11.62
N LEU A 214 8.90 5.58 -12.33
CA LEU A 214 7.77 4.84 -11.75
C LEU A 214 7.96 3.33 -11.99
N ILE A 215 8.01 2.54 -10.94
CA ILE A 215 8.17 1.09 -11.00
C ILE A 215 6.91 0.42 -10.48
N HIS A 216 6.31 -0.48 -11.24
CA HIS A 216 5.10 -1.18 -10.81
C HIS A 216 5.12 -2.66 -11.18
N CYS A 217 4.19 -3.40 -10.59
CA CYS A 217 3.79 -4.72 -11.05
C CYS A 217 2.25 -4.76 -10.98
N HIS A 218 1.64 -5.93 -10.77
CA HIS A 218 0.18 -6.00 -10.64
C HIS A 218 -0.33 -5.29 -9.37
N ALA A 219 0.05 -5.79 -8.19
CA ALA A 219 -0.49 -5.32 -6.91
C ALA A 219 0.53 -4.58 -6.03
N CYS A 220 1.77 -4.37 -6.51
CA CYS A 220 2.88 -3.79 -5.72
C CYS A 220 3.13 -4.52 -4.38
N GLN A 221 2.94 -5.82 -4.34
CA GLN A 221 3.13 -6.64 -3.14
C GLN A 221 4.30 -7.60 -3.25
N ASP A 222 4.65 -8.06 -4.46
CA ASP A 222 5.68 -9.11 -4.62
C ASP A 222 6.89 -8.60 -5.38
N ARG A 223 6.80 -8.53 -6.71
CA ARG A 223 7.90 -8.13 -7.60
C ARG A 223 8.42 -6.73 -7.33
N THR A 224 7.53 -5.76 -7.11
CA THR A 224 7.94 -4.37 -6.86
C THR A 224 8.68 -4.22 -5.54
N PRO A 225 8.17 -4.69 -4.38
CA PRO A 225 8.96 -4.68 -3.15
C PRO A 225 10.24 -5.52 -3.24
N ALA A 226 10.21 -6.67 -3.92
CA ALA A 226 11.41 -7.49 -4.13
C ALA A 226 12.49 -6.71 -4.90
N TRP A 227 12.13 -6.07 -6.01
CA TRP A 227 13.02 -5.18 -6.77
C TRP A 227 13.54 -4.03 -5.90
N VAL A 228 12.67 -3.38 -5.11
CA VAL A 228 13.08 -2.32 -4.18
C VAL A 228 14.15 -2.84 -3.23
N GLY A 229 13.98 -4.02 -2.64
CA GLY A 229 15.01 -4.53 -1.74
C GLY A 229 16.32 -4.89 -2.42
N ILE A 230 16.27 -5.41 -3.65
CA ILE A 230 17.48 -5.61 -4.46
C ILE A 230 18.17 -4.27 -4.69
N TYR A 231 17.43 -3.23 -5.08
CA TYR A 231 17.95 -1.88 -5.24
C TYR A 231 18.57 -1.33 -3.94
N ARG A 232 17.85 -1.40 -2.81
CA ARG A 232 18.33 -0.93 -1.50
C ARG A 232 19.62 -1.64 -1.08
N PHE A 233 19.68 -2.95 -1.29
CA PHE A 233 20.86 -3.73 -0.95
C PHE A 233 21.99 -3.43 -1.93
N VAL A 234 21.81 -3.67 -3.23
CA VAL A 234 22.88 -3.65 -4.25
C VAL A 234 23.33 -2.23 -4.59
N VAL A 235 22.42 -1.25 -4.64
CA VAL A 235 22.72 0.13 -5.05
C VAL A 235 22.98 1.04 -3.86
N GLU A 236 22.11 1.03 -2.85
CA GLU A 236 22.26 1.93 -1.69
C GLU A 236 23.13 1.36 -0.57
N GLY A 237 23.54 0.10 -0.67
CA GLY A 237 24.43 -0.49 0.34
C GLY A 237 23.75 -0.77 1.69
N ARG A 238 22.42 -0.79 1.76
CA ARG A 238 21.71 -0.98 3.02
C ARG A 238 21.81 -2.43 3.53
N PRO A 239 21.88 -2.65 4.87
CA PRO A 239 21.85 -3.99 5.45
C PRO A 239 20.55 -4.73 5.11
N LEU A 240 20.65 -6.02 4.84
CA LEU A 240 19.51 -6.80 4.35
C LEU A 240 18.39 -6.91 5.38
N VAL A 241 18.69 -6.88 6.69
CA VAL A 241 17.68 -6.83 7.76
C VAL A 241 16.75 -5.62 7.61
N GLN A 242 17.31 -4.44 7.33
CA GLN A 242 16.54 -3.20 7.19
C GLN A 242 15.70 -3.23 5.91
N VAL A 243 16.25 -3.85 4.86
CA VAL A 243 15.55 -4.06 3.59
C VAL A 243 14.33 -4.96 3.79
N MET A 244 14.50 -6.10 4.47
CA MET A 244 13.41 -7.02 4.76
C MET A 244 12.31 -6.34 5.59
N GLN A 245 12.69 -5.58 6.61
CA GLN A 245 11.73 -4.79 7.40
C GLN A 245 11.00 -3.72 6.57
N GLU A 246 11.69 -3.01 5.67
CA GLU A 246 11.04 -2.02 4.78
C GLU A 246 9.99 -2.68 3.89
N ILE A 247 10.32 -3.83 3.32
CA ILE A 247 9.43 -4.60 2.46
C ILE A 247 8.22 -5.10 3.25
N GLU A 248 8.43 -5.66 4.44
CA GLU A 248 7.37 -6.18 5.30
C GLU A 248 6.41 -5.08 5.76
N ARG A 249 6.93 -3.90 6.13
CA ARG A 249 6.08 -2.73 6.44
C ARG A 249 5.21 -2.30 5.25
N HIS A 250 5.69 -2.49 4.01
CA HIS A 250 4.94 -2.12 2.81
C HIS A 250 3.87 -3.15 2.41
N ARG A 251 4.20 -4.45 2.42
CA ARG A 251 3.33 -5.52 1.91
C ARG A 251 2.60 -6.32 3.00
N GLY A 252 2.96 -6.15 4.27
CA GLY A 252 2.49 -6.93 5.41
C GLY A 252 3.37 -8.16 5.71
N TYR A 253 3.17 -8.76 6.89
CA TYR A 253 3.94 -9.90 7.43
C TYR A 253 3.59 -11.25 6.81
N ARG A 254 3.42 -11.34 5.49
CA ARG A 254 3.31 -12.65 4.82
C ARG A 254 4.63 -12.95 4.12
N PRO A 255 5.60 -13.64 4.75
CA PRO A 255 6.79 -14.09 4.06
C PRO A 255 6.35 -14.91 2.84
N LYS A 256 6.72 -14.46 1.64
CA LYS A 256 6.61 -15.31 0.47
C LYS A 256 7.97 -15.95 0.32
N ALA A 257 8.04 -17.27 0.46
CA ALA A 257 9.27 -18.03 0.30
C ALA A 257 9.99 -17.68 -1.01
N SER A 258 9.23 -17.29 -2.04
CA SER A 258 9.77 -16.80 -3.32
C SER A 258 10.69 -15.60 -3.21
N VAL A 259 10.50 -14.67 -2.26
CA VAL A 259 11.41 -13.53 -2.08
C VAL A 259 12.74 -13.99 -1.47
N THR A 260 12.69 -14.93 -0.51
CA THR A 260 13.90 -15.53 0.09
C THR A 260 14.72 -16.27 -0.96
N LEU A 261 14.08 -17.13 -1.76
CA LEU A 261 14.73 -17.85 -2.86
C LEU A 261 15.31 -16.88 -3.89
N LEU A 262 14.52 -15.87 -4.30
CA LEU A 262 14.98 -14.83 -5.22
C LEU A 262 16.23 -14.12 -4.69
N TYR A 263 16.25 -13.73 -3.42
CA TYR A 263 17.38 -13.01 -2.83
C TYR A 263 18.64 -13.85 -2.75
N ASN A 264 18.53 -15.13 -2.38
CA ASN A 264 19.65 -16.06 -2.44
C ASN A 264 20.24 -16.15 -3.85
N ARG A 265 19.40 -16.16 -4.88
CA ARG A 265 19.85 -16.26 -6.27
C ARG A 265 20.45 -14.96 -6.82
N VAL A 266 19.78 -13.82 -6.60
CA VAL A 266 20.11 -12.58 -7.32
C VAL A 266 21.12 -11.70 -6.62
N LEU A 267 21.22 -11.76 -5.28
CA LEU A 267 22.09 -10.85 -4.52
C LEU A 267 23.55 -11.30 -4.52
N GLU A 268 23.80 -12.61 -4.50
CA GLU A 268 25.15 -13.17 -4.53
C GLU A 268 25.96 -12.74 -5.77
N PRO A 269 25.48 -12.89 -7.02
CA PRO A 269 26.25 -12.47 -8.19
C PRO A 269 26.41 -10.95 -8.30
N ARG A 270 25.50 -10.15 -7.70
CA ARG A 270 25.47 -8.69 -7.83
C ARG A 270 26.23 -7.95 -6.74
N ALA A 271 26.40 -8.58 -5.56
CA ALA A 271 27.09 -8.00 -4.43
C ALA A 271 27.77 -9.08 -3.56
N PRO A 272 28.68 -9.90 -4.12
CA PRO A 272 29.14 -11.15 -3.51
C PRO A 272 29.77 -10.96 -2.13
N ARG A 273 30.67 -9.97 -1.99
CA ARG A 273 31.33 -9.68 -0.71
C ARG A 273 30.33 -9.29 0.38
N ARG A 274 29.40 -8.38 0.05
CA ARG A 274 28.38 -7.90 1.00
C ARG A 274 27.36 -8.97 1.33
N TYR A 275 26.95 -9.78 0.34
CA TYR A 275 26.01 -10.87 0.54
C TYR A 275 26.62 -12.02 1.37
N ALA A 276 27.92 -12.27 1.22
CA ALA A 276 28.64 -13.23 2.05
C ALA A 276 28.76 -12.76 3.51
N SER A 277 29.01 -11.47 3.73
CA SER A 277 29.23 -10.90 5.07
C SER A 277 27.95 -10.51 5.82
N ASP A 278 26.81 -10.37 5.14
CA ASP A 278 25.56 -9.95 5.80
C ASP A 278 24.94 -11.12 6.61
N PRO A 279 24.70 -10.97 7.93
CA PRO A 279 24.18 -12.04 8.77
C PRO A 279 22.75 -12.46 8.38
N THR A 280 21.96 -11.54 7.83
CA THR A 280 20.61 -11.85 7.32
C THR A 280 20.69 -12.73 6.09
N ALA A 281 21.69 -12.55 5.23
CA ALA A 281 21.89 -13.42 4.07
C ALA A 281 22.16 -14.87 4.49
N ALA A 282 22.96 -15.08 5.54
CA ALA A 282 23.16 -16.42 6.11
C ALA A 282 21.85 -17.04 6.61
N LEU A 283 20.98 -16.24 7.24
CA LEU A 283 19.65 -16.68 7.64
C LEU A 283 18.77 -17.03 6.43
N LEU A 284 18.74 -16.20 5.37
CA LEU A 284 17.96 -16.48 4.16
C LEU A 284 18.41 -17.79 3.50
N ARG A 285 19.72 -18.06 3.44
CA ARG A 285 20.26 -19.35 2.95
C ARG A 285 19.80 -20.52 3.80
N ARG A 286 19.89 -20.41 5.14
CA ARG A 286 19.39 -21.45 6.06
C ARG A 286 17.90 -21.69 5.91
N CYS A 287 17.09 -20.63 5.81
CA CYS A 287 15.65 -20.73 5.65
C CYS A 287 15.24 -21.37 4.31
N ALA A 288 16.04 -21.17 3.26
CA ALA A 288 15.84 -21.79 1.95
C ALA A 288 16.38 -23.23 1.85
N ALA A 289 17.19 -23.69 2.81
CA ALA A 289 17.80 -25.01 2.75
C ALA A 289 16.75 -26.13 2.58
N GLY A 290 16.95 -26.96 1.56
CA GLY A 290 16.03 -28.04 1.18
C GLY A 290 14.73 -27.58 0.51
N THR A 291 14.59 -26.30 0.17
CA THR A 291 13.48 -25.78 -0.64
C THR A 291 13.92 -25.76 -2.09
N HIS A 292 13.17 -26.46 -2.94
CA HIS A 292 13.39 -26.46 -4.39
C HIS A 292 13.14 -25.07 -4.95
N ASP A 293 14.09 -24.56 -5.73
CA ASP A 293 13.90 -23.31 -6.45
C ASP A 293 13.24 -23.61 -7.79
N PRO A 294 12.02 -23.10 -8.07
CA PRO A 294 11.35 -23.34 -9.36
C PRO A 294 12.16 -22.89 -10.59
N PHE A 295 13.19 -22.05 -10.40
CA PHE A 295 14.10 -21.66 -11.47
C PHE A 295 15.17 -22.71 -11.78
N ASP A 296 15.47 -23.63 -10.87
CA ASP A 296 16.44 -24.71 -11.13
C ASP A 296 15.94 -25.68 -12.21
N ASP A 297 14.62 -25.73 -12.43
CA ASP A 297 13.98 -26.56 -13.46
C ASP A 297 13.97 -25.91 -14.86
N VAL A 298 14.23 -24.60 -14.94
CA VAL A 298 14.19 -23.88 -16.21
C VAL A 298 15.50 -24.13 -16.93
N LYS A 299 15.46 -24.91 -18.01
CA LYS A 299 16.65 -25.11 -18.85
C LYS A 299 17.04 -23.77 -19.48
N PRO A 300 18.32 -23.38 -19.47
CA PRO A 300 18.77 -22.20 -20.19
C PRO A 300 18.39 -22.35 -21.66
N ALA A 301 17.72 -21.35 -22.22
CA ALA A 301 17.39 -21.34 -23.63
C ALA A 301 18.69 -21.47 -24.44
N PRO A 302 18.73 -22.32 -25.49
CA PRO A 302 19.92 -22.44 -26.31
C PRO A 302 20.29 -21.07 -26.89
N ALA A 303 21.55 -20.69 -26.72
CA ALA A 303 22.09 -19.44 -27.23
C ALA A 303 21.88 -19.38 -28.76
N GLY A 304 20.95 -18.53 -29.22
CA GLY A 304 20.68 -18.31 -30.65
C GLY A 304 19.22 -18.44 -31.11
N ALA A 305 18.26 -18.76 -30.23
CA ALA A 305 16.84 -18.77 -30.61
C ALA A 305 16.25 -17.35 -30.68
N GLY A 306 16.54 -16.62 -31.76
CA GLY A 306 15.74 -15.48 -32.16
C GLY A 306 14.36 -15.91 -32.65
N ALA A 307 13.34 -15.14 -32.26
CA ALA A 307 11.91 -15.30 -32.56
C ALA A 307 11.17 -16.44 -31.81
N ASN A 308 10.28 -16.04 -30.89
CA ASN A 308 9.32 -16.90 -30.21
C ASN A 308 8.38 -17.59 -31.22
N PRO A 309 8.30 -18.93 -31.28
CA PRO A 309 7.14 -19.60 -31.85
C PRO A 309 5.92 -19.39 -30.94
N ALA A 310 4.72 -19.36 -31.54
CA ALA A 310 3.46 -19.21 -30.84
C ALA A 310 3.30 -20.28 -29.73
N PRO A 311 2.73 -19.93 -28.56
CA PRO A 311 2.59 -20.87 -27.45
C PRO A 311 1.72 -22.06 -27.86
N PRO A 312 2.10 -23.31 -27.51
CA PRO A 312 1.25 -24.47 -27.79
C PRO A 312 -0.08 -24.35 -27.04
N ALA A 313 -1.15 -24.82 -27.68
CA ALA A 313 -2.49 -24.85 -27.11
C ALA A 313 -2.48 -25.60 -25.76
N ARG A 314 -3.02 -24.96 -24.72
CA ARG A 314 -3.01 -25.48 -23.35
C ARG A 314 -3.89 -26.72 -23.25
N VAL A 315 -3.30 -27.85 -22.88
CA VAL A 315 -4.05 -28.99 -22.30
C VAL A 315 -4.49 -28.56 -20.90
N SER A 316 -5.80 -28.47 -20.70
CA SER A 316 -6.42 -28.16 -19.40
C SER A 316 -6.02 -29.23 -18.36
N ARG A 317 -5.20 -28.86 -17.38
CA ARG A 317 -4.99 -29.68 -16.18
C ARG A 317 -6.29 -29.73 -15.37
N PRO A 318 -6.72 -30.92 -14.91
CA PRO A 318 -7.86 -31.02 -13.99
C PRO A 318 -7.53 -30.35 -12.65
N PRO A 319 -8.55 -29.88 -11.92
CA PRO A 319 -8.36 -29.17 -10.66
C PRO A 319 -7.72 -30.08 -9.62
N GLU A 320 -6.58 -29.67 -9.08
CA GLU A 320 -5.99 -30.29 -7.88
C GLU A 320 -6.95 -30.11 -6.70
N THR A 321 -7.46 -31.22 -6.18
CA THR A 321 -8.18 -31.30 -4.91
C THR A 321 -7.17 -31.15 -3.76
N SER A 322 -6.80 -29.91 -3.47
CA SER A 322 -6.02 -29.56 -2.27
C SER A 322 -6.95 -29.51 -1.05
N ASP A 323 -7.17 -30.67 -0.41
CA ASP A 323 -8.00 -30.85 0.79
C ASP A 323 -7.32 -30.37 2.09
N ARG A 324 -6.44 -29.36 2.00
CA ARG A 324 -5.88 -28.66 3.15
C ARG A 324 -6.15 -27.18 2.99
N GLY A 325 -7.20 -26.72 3.67
CA GLY A 325 -7.44 -25.29 3.86
C GLY A 325 -6.16 -24.62 4.41
N PRO A 326 -5.88 -23.35 4.04
CA PRO A 326 -4.70 -22.65 4.50
C PRO A 326 -4.71 -22.58 6.02
N SER A 327 -3.78 -23.29 6.66
CA SER A 327 -3.55 -23.17 8.09
C SER A 327 -3.14 -21.73 8.39
N LEU A 328 -3.94 -21.04 9.21
CA LEU A 328 -3.71 -19.66 9.64
C LEU A 328 -2.66 -19.56 10.76
N THR A 329 -2.06 -20.67 11.20
CA THR A 329 -0.95 -20.65 12.15
C THR A 329 0.37 -20.49 11.40
N LEU A 330 1.13 -19.45 11.74
CA LEU A 330 2.53 -19.29 11.31
C LEU A 330 3.29 -20.60 11.63
N GLY A 331 3.76 -21.30 10.60
CA GLY A 331 4.58 -22.49 10.81
C GLY A 331 5.83 -22.15 11.63
N ARG A 332 6.39 -23.13 12.35
CA ARG A 332 7.57 -22.98 13.22
C ARG A 332 8.72 -22.19 12.57
N ARG A 333 8.98 -22.42 11.27
CA ARG A 333 10.01 -21.70 10.49
C ARG A 333 9.69 -20.21 10.29
N SER A 334 8.42 -19.84 10.19
CA SER A 334 8.00 -18.44 10.09
C SER A 334 8.15 -17.71 11.44
N LEU A 335 7.88 -18.40 12.56
CA LEU A 335 8.10 -17.85 13.90
C LEU A 335 9.60 -17.62 14.17
N GLU A 336 10.46 -18.58 13.84
CA GLU A 336 11.92 -18.44 13.95
C GLU A 336 12.43 -17.26 13.09
N TYR A 337 11.91 -17.10 11.88
CA TYR A 337 12.22 -15.96 11.02
C TYR A 337 11.81 -14.61 11.68
N HIS A 338 10.61 -14.51 12.25
CA HIS A 338 10.15 -13.29 12.92
C HIS A 338 10.93 -12.97 14.20
N GLN A 339 11.24 -13.99 15.01
CA GLN A 339 12.08 -13.82 16.20
C GLN A 339 13.48 -13.32 15.81
N THR A 340 14.02 -13.83 14.70
CA THR A 340 15.33 -13.43 14.22
C THR A 340 15.33 -11.98 13.70
N LEU A 341 14.31 -11.53 12.94
CA LEU A 341 14.22 -10.12 12.53
C LEU A 341 14.08 -9.13 13.70
N ALA A 342 13.57 -9.61 14.84
CA ALA A 342 13.45 -8.84 16.07
C ALA A 342 14.74 -8.84 16.91
N ASP A 343 15.76 -9.63 16.55
CA ASP A 343 17.03 -9.72 17.28
C ASP A 343 17.82 -8.40 17.17
N PRO A 344 18.10 -7.70 18.29
CA PRO A 344 18.88 -6.47 18.33
C PRO A 344 20.27 -6.59 17.70
N SER A 345 20.90 -7.76 17.80
CA SER A 345 22.27 -7.98 17.32
C SER A 345 22.39 -7.91 15.79
N LEU A 346 21.30 -8.14 15.06
CA LEU A 346 21.27 -7.98 13.61
C LEU A 346 21.20 -6.51 13.16
N HIS A 347 20.87 -5.59 14.08
CA HIS A 347 20.75 -4.16 13.80
C HIS A 347 22.02 -3.37 14.10
N GLU A 348 23.04 -4.00 14.72
CA GLU A 348 24.37 -3.43 14.81
C GLU A 348 24.98 -3.40 13.40
N SER A 349 24.92 -2.23 12.77
CA SER A 349 25.51 -1.99 11.46
C SER A 349 26.99 -2.33 11.49
N ALA A 350 27.43 -3.12 10.51
CA ALA A 350 28.85 -3.22 10.18
C ALA A 350 29.42 -1.79 10.06
N PRO A 351 30.62 -1.52 10.61
CA PRO A 351 31.21 -0.19 10.55
C PRO A 351 31.27 0.31 9.10
N PRO A 352 31.05 1.62 8.87
CA PRO A 352 31.09 2.17 7.52
C PRO A 352 32.45 1.89 6.88
N PRO A 353 32.51 1.70 5.54
CA PRO A 353 33.74 1.43 4.81
C PRO A 353 34.74 2.58 4.87
#